data_AF-A0A946FHJ3-F1
#
_entry.id   AF-A0A946FHJ3-F1
#
_cell.length_a   1.000
_cell.length_b   1.000
_cell.length_c   1.000
_cell.angle_alpha   90.00
_cell.angle_beta   90.00
_cell.angle_gamma   90.00
#
_symmetry.space_group_name_H-M   'P 1'
#
loop_
_entity.id
_entity.type
_entity.pdbx_description
1 polymer ?
#
loop_
_entity_poly.entity_id
_entity_poly.type
_entity_poly.pdbx_seq_one_letter_code
_entity_poly.pdbx_strand_id
1 'polypeptide(L)'
;MTNQATHMIQYIEQINHGIASAIKSTDFTSALDLDASRQEYLIRLKGFEGPLSVEQLDHLEGVLNKVKSEIISIENAIHELNKNTGKHIRRLEGYR
;
A
#
# COMPACT_ATOMS: atom_id res chain seq x y z
N MET A 1 -25.28 -11.56 2.64
CA MET A 1 -24.71 -10.46 1.84
C MET A 1 -23.66 -9.66 2.62
N THR A 2 -23.85 -9.39 3.92
CA THR A 2 -22.86 -8.71 4.80
C THR A 2 -21.49 -9.39 4.86
N ASN A 3 -21.40 -10.72 4.81
CA ASN A 3 -20.11 -11.43 4.85
C ASN A 3 -19.19 -11.10 3.65
N GLN A 4 -19.75 -10.78 2.49
CA GLN A 4 -18.94 -10.52 1.29
C GLN A 4 -18.14 -9.22 1.42
N ALA A 5 -18.75 -8.16 1.94
CA ALA A 5 -18.07 -6.90 2.26
C ALA A 5 -16.99 -7.10 3.33
N THR A 6 -17.29 -7.83 4.40
CA THR A 6 -16.30 -8.16 5.45
C THR A 6 -15.09 -8.88 4.89
N HIS A 7 -15.29 -9.90 4.05
CA HIS A 7 -14.17 -10.61 3.43
C HIS A 7 -13.36 -9.70 2.52
N MET A 8 -13.99 -8.85 1.70
CA MET A 8 -13.26 -7.89 0.87
C MET A 8 -12.41 -6.93 1.71
N ILE A 9 -12.94 -6.38 2.80
CA ILE A 9 -12.19 -5.48 3.70
C ILE A 9 -11.01 -6.21 4.36
N GLN A 10 -11.22 -7.44 4.83
CA GLN A 10 -10.15 -8.27 5.41
C GLN A 10 -9.04 -8.59 4.39
N TYR A 11 -9.41 -8.91 3.16
CA TYR A 11 -8.43 -9.14 2.09
C TYR A 11 -7.61 -7.88 1.78
N ILE A 12 -8.24 -6.71 1.71
CA ILE A 12 -7.52 -5.44 1.52
C ILE A 12 -6.53 -5.20 2.68
N GLU A 13 -6.94 -5.49 3.92
CA GLU A 13 -6.05 -5.36 5.08
C GLU A 13 -4.84 -6.31 5.02
N GLN A 14 -5.04 -7.56 4.61
CA GLN A 14 -3.94 -8.51 4.42
C GLN A 14 -2.98 -8.05 3.32
N ILE A 15 -3.51 -7.54 2.20
CA ILE A 15 -2.70 -7.02 1.11
C ILE A 15 -1.88 -5.81 1.57
N ASN A 16 -2.47 -4.88 2.34
CA ASN A 16 -1.75 -3.75 2.94
C ASN A 16 -0.56 -4.22 3.79
N HIS A 17 -0.77 -5.21 4.65
CA HIS A 17 0.33 -5.80 5.43
C HIS A 17 1.43 -6.39 4.54
N GLY A 18 1.06 -7.05 3.43
CA GLY A 18 2.00 -7.53 2.43
C GLY A 18 2.80 -6.41 1.77
N ILE A 19 2.14 -5.33 1.34
CA ILE A 19 2.77 -4.14 0.72
C ILE A 19 3.76 -3.51 1.71
N ALA A 20 3.33 -3.26 2.95
CA ALA A 20 4.19 -2.70 3.99
C ALA A 20 5.42 -3.57 4.26
N SER A 21 5.27 -4.90 4.25
CA SER A 21 6.38 -5.83 4.39
C SER A 21 7.34 -5.76 3.19
N ALA A 22 6.80 -5.77 1.98
CA ALA A 22 7.58 -5.72 0.73
C ALA A 22 8.40 -4.41 0.62
N ILE A 23 7.81 -3.27 1.00
CA ILE A 23 8.50 -1.98 1.06
C ILE A 23 9.65 -2.03 2.07
N LYS A 24 9.41 -2.58 3.27
CA LYS A 24 10.45 -2.71 4.30
C LYS A 24 11.61 -3.60 3.84
N SER A 25 11.34 -4.61 3.03
CA SER A 25 12.37 -5.47 2.44
C SER A 25 12.92 -4.96 1.11
N THR A 26 12.57 -3.75 0.68
CA THR A 26 12.96 -3.15 -0.62
C THR A 26 12.56 -3.96 -1.86
N ASP A 27 11.59 -4.86 -1.71
CA ASP A 27 11.00 -5.64 -2.80
C ASP A 27 9.85 -4.84 -3.43
N PHE A 28 10.22 -3.85 -4.24
CA PHE A 28 9.24 -2.95 -4.86
C PHE A 28 8.38 -3.64 -5.93
N THR A 29 8.88 -4.71 -6.57
CA THR A 29 8.10 -5.47 -7.55
C THR A 29 6.92 -6.15 -6.88
N SER A 30 7.17 -6.88 -5.79
CA SER A 30 6.09 -7.50 -5.01
C SER A 30 5.13 -6.47 -4.43
N ALA A 31 5.64 -5.30 -4.00
CA ALA A 31 4.78 -4.22 -3.52
C ALA A 31 3.82 -3.68 -4.60
N LEU A 32 4.29 -3.56 -5.85
CA LEU A 32 3.46 -3.11 -6.98
C LEU A 32 2.42 -4.16 -7.40
N ASP A 33 2.80 -5.44 -7.44
CA ASP A 33 1.87 -6.53 -7.77
C ASP A 33 0.75 -6.65 -6.73
N LEU A 34 1.11 -6.50 -5.45
CA LEU A 34 0.15 -6.45 -4.36
C LEU A 34 -0.74 -5.20 -4.44
N ASP A 35 -0.22 -4.04 -4.83
CA ASP A 35 -1.04 -2.84 -5.01
C ASP A 35 -2.06 -2.98 -6.16
N ALA A 36 -1.68 -3.61 -7.26
CA ALA A 36 -2.61 -3.93 -8.35
C ALA A 36 -3.77 -4.81 -7.85
N SER A 37 -3.45 -5.81 -7.02
CA SER A 37 -4.45 -6.67 -6.38
C SER A 37 -5.34 -5.87 -5.41
N ARG A 38 -4.75 -4.97 -4.62
CA ARG A 38 -5.48 -4.07 -3.70
C ARG A 38 -6.49 -3.20 -4.46
N GLN A 39 -6.09 -2.63 -5.58
CA GLN A 39 -6.96 -1.80 -6.41
C GLN A 39 -8.17 -2.58 -6.93
N GLU A 40 -7.98 -3.83 -7.35
CA GLU A 40 -9.09 -4.69 -7.79
C GLU A 40 -10.13 -4.89 -6.69
N TYR A 41 -9.71 -5.20 -5.46
CA TYR A 41 -10.64 -5.37 -4.33
C TYR A 41 -11.31 -4.07 -3.91
N LEU A 42 -10.62 -2.92 -3.98
CA LEU A 42 -11.23 -1.61 -3.74
C LEU A 42 -12.29 -1.27 -4.79
N ILE A 43 -12.06 -1.59 -6.07
CA ILE A 43 -13.04 -1.40 -7.14
C ILE A 43 -14.28 -2.29 -6.90
N ARG A 44 -14.06 -3.56 -6.54
CA ARG A 44 -15.15 -4.49 -6.20
C ARG A 44 -15.96 -4.01 -4.99
N LEU A 45 -15.28 -3.49 -3.96
CA LEU A 45 -15.93 -2.94 -2.77
C LEU A 45 -16.71 -1.65 -3.09
N LYS A 46 -16.19 -0.79 -3.97
CA LYS A 46 -16.90 0.40 -4.46
C LYS A 46 -18.16 0.05 -5.25
N GLY A 47 -18.13 -1.06 -6.00
CA GLY A 47 -19.28 -1.60 -6.72
C GLY A 47 -20.22 -2.47 -5.88
N PHE A 48 -19.97 -2.62 -4.58
CA PHE A 48 -20.84 -3.41 -3.71
C PHE A 48 -22.16 -2.70 -3.47
N GLU A 49 -23.25 -3.30 -3.94
CA GLU A 49 -24.61 -2.83 -3.70
C GLU A 49 -25.18 -3.50 -2.44
N GLY A 50 -25.16 -2.78 -1.32
CA GLY A 50 -25.73 -3.24 -0.06
C GLY A 50 -25.38 -2.33 1.12
N PRO A 51 -26.18 -2.37 2.20
CA PRO A 51 -25.86 -1.60 3.40
C PRO A 51 -24.60 -2.18 4.06
N LEU A 52 -23.62 -1.31 4.31
CA LEU A 52 -22.50 -1.61 5.19
C LEU A 52 -22.91 -1.34 6.63
N SER A 53 -22.55 -2.22 7.55
CA SER A 53 -22.72 -1.94 8.99
C SER A 53 -21.75 -0.84 9.42
N VAL A 54 -22.05 -0.18 10.55
CA VAL A 54 -21.15 0.83 11.15
C VAL A 54 -19.76 0.22 11.41
N GLU A 55 -19.70 -1.00 11.94
CA GLU A 55 -18.43 -1.72 12.17
C GLU A 55 -17.64 -1.94 10.86
N GLN A 56 -18.31 -2.23 9.74
CA GLN A 56 -17.65 -2.40 8.44
C GLN A 56 -17.13 -1.07 7.90
N LEU A 57 -17.85 0.03 8.13
CA LEU A 57 -17.40 1.38 7.77
C LEU A 57 -16.18 1.79 8.59
N ASP A 58 -16.21 1.58 9.90
CA ASP A 58 -15.08 1.87 10.80
C ASP A 58 -13.84 1.04 10.44
N HIS A 59 -14.04 -0.26 10.13
CA HIS A 59 -12.95 -1.14 9.70
C HIS A 59 -12.36 -0.67 8.36
N LEU A 60 -13.21 -0.33 7.38
CA LEU A 60 -12.77 0.20 6.10
C LEU A 60 -12.02 1.52 6.25
N GLU A 61 -12.51 2.43 7.09
CA GLU A 61 -11.81 3.69 7.38
C GLU A 61 -10.42 3.44 7.96
N GLY A 62 -10.30 2.52 8.93
CA GLY A 62 -9.02 2.09 9.48
C GLY A 62 -8.06 1.55 8.41
N VAL A 63 -8.57 0.71 7.51
CA VAL A 63 -7.81 0.15 6.38
C VAL A 63 -7.33 1.25 5.42
N LEU A 64 -8.19 2.21 5.07
CA LEU A 64 -7.83 3.32 4.18
C LEU A 64 -6.83 4.28 4.82
N ASN A 65 -6.90 4.49 6.14
CA ASN A 65 -5.92 5.30 6.86
C ASN A 65 -4.53 4.63 6.89
N LYS A 66 -4.46 3.29 7.00
CA LYS A 66 -3.20 2.54 6.85
C LYS A 66 -2.59 2.73 5.45
N VAL A 67 -3.40 2.67 4.39
CA VAL A 67 -2.95 2.91 3.00
C VAL A 67 -2.31 4.29 2.85
N LYS A 68 -2.92 5.34 3.41
CA LYS A 68 -2.33 6.68 3.39
C LYS A 68 -0.95 6.73 4.06
N SER A 69 -0.79 6.05 5.20
CA SER A 69 0.49 5.98 5.91
C SER A 69 1.56 5.20 5.14
N GLU A 70 1.17 4.18 4.37
CA GLU A 70 2.08 3.43 3.51
C GLU A 70 2.61 4.29 2.36
N ILE A 71 1.74 5.10 1.72
CA ILE A 71 2.15 6.02 0.65
C ILE A 71 3.25 6.97 1.15
N ILE A 72 3.07 7.58 2.32
CA ILE A 72 4.07 8.45 2.95
C ILE A 72 5.39 7.69 3.19
N SER A 73 5.31 6.42 3.59
CA SER A 73 6.49 5.59 3.83
C SER A 73 7.25 5.28 2.53
N ILE A 74 6.53 5.02 1.43
CA ILE A 74 7.11 4.83 0.09
C ILE A 74 7.80 6.11 -0.39
N GLU A 75 7.13 7.26 -0.27
CA GLU A 75 7.68 8.56 -0.67
C GLU A 75 8.98 8.87 0.07
N ASN A 76 9.03 8.59 1.38
CA ASN A 76 10.24 8.73 2.17
C ASN A 76 11.35 7.78 1.72
N ALA A 77 11.03 6.50 1.46
CA ALA A 77 12.00 5.52 0.97
C ALA A 77 12.60 5.91 -0.39
N ILE A 78 11.77 6.42 -1.31
CA ILE A 78 12.22 6.96 -2.61
C ILE A 78 13.11 8.19 -2.40
N HIS A 79 12.74 9.10 -1.49
CA HIS A 79 13.53 10.28 -1.19
C HIS A 79 14.92 9.90 -0.64
N GLU A 80 14.99 8.92 0.26
CA GLU A 80 16.26 8.40 0.78
C GLU A 80 17.11 7.72 -0.29
N LEU A 81 16.50 6.89 -1.14
CA LEU A 81 17.16 6.27 -2.29
C LEU A 81 17.77 7.33 -3.21
N ASN A 82 17.02 8.38 -3.56
CA ASN A 82 17.49 9.47 -4.41
C ASN A 82 18.63 10.26 -3.75
N LYS A 83 18.52 10.55 -2.45
CA LYS A 83 19.58 11.23 -1.68
C LYS A 83 20.88 10.42 -1.66
N ASN A 84 20.79 9.10 -1.47
CA ASN A 84 21.96 8.22 -1.42
C ASN A 84 22.56 8.01 -2.82
N THR A 85 21.73 7.79 -3.83
CA THR A 85 22.15 7.67 -5.24
C THR A 85 22.86 8.95 -5.71
N GLY A 86 22.31 10.13 -5.42
CA GLY A 86 22.93 11.41 -5.75
C GLY A 86 24.24 11.71 -5.00
N LYS A 87 24.46 11.11 -3.82
CA LYS A 87 25.76 11.14 -3.13
C LYS A 87 26.78 10.21 -3.79
N HIS A 88 26.36 9.03 -4.22
CA HIS A 88 27.24 8.06 -4.88
C HIS A 88 27.67 8.53 -6.28
N ILE A 89 26.77 9.13 -7.07
CA ILE A 89 27.09 9.71 -8.38
C ILE A 89 28.13 10.83 -8.25
N ARG A 90 27.94 11.76 -7.31
CA ARG A 90 28.92 12.84 -7.06
C ARG A 90 30.31 12.33 -6.65
N ARG A 91 30.38 11.21 -5.91
CA ARG A 91 31.67 10.57 -5.63
C ARG A 91 32.28 10.00 -6.91
N LEU A 92 31.52 9.26 -7.71
CA LEU A 92 32.00 8.67 -8.96
C LEU A 92 32.49 9.73 -9.97
N GLU A 93 31.81 10.87 -10.08
CA GLU A 93 32.25 12.00 -10.91
C GLU A 93 33.49 12.70 -10.36
N GLY A 94 33.65 12.78 -9.03
CA GLY A 94 34.86 13.32 -8.40
C GLY A 94 36.09 12.39 -8.46
N TYR A 95 35.91 11.13 -8.86
CA TYR A 95 36.98 10.17 -9.15
C TYR A 95 37.29 10.04 -10.66
N ARG A 96 36.59 10.78 -11.53
CA ARG A 96 36.92 10.94 -12.95
C ARG A 96 37.77 12.18 -13.16
#